data_AF-A0A928YVN5-F1
#
_entry.id   AF-A0A928YVN5-F1
#
_cell.length_a   1.000
_cell.length_b   1.000
_cell.length_c   1.000
_cell.angle_alpha   90.00
_cell.angle_beta   90.00
_cell.angle_gamma   90.00
#
_symmetry.space_group_name_H-M   'P 1'
#
loop_
_entity.id
_entity.type
_entity.pdbx_description
1 polymer ?
#
loop_
_entity_poly.entity_id
_entity_poly.type
_entity_poly.pdbx_seq_one_letter_code
_entity_poly.pdbx_strand_id
1 'polypeptide(L)'
;MKILKVQTLRGPNYWSIRRHKVVLMRLDLENLAETPSNLIPGFYEGLVELLPSLVEHFCSPGCRGGFLERMREGTMMGHIIEHVALELQELAGMPVGFGRTRETAEPGVYQVAIEYVH
;
A
#
# COMPACT_ATOMS: atom_id res chain seq x y z
N MET A 1 7.66 -12.63 -2.89
CA MET A 1 6.30 -12.10 -3.00
C MET A 1 5.70 -12.44 -4.36
N LYS A 2 4.40 -12.75 -4.40
CA LYS A 2 3.63 -13.03 -5.63
C LYS A 2 2.30 -12.27 -5.64
N ILE A 3 1.92 -11.73 -6.80
CA ILE A 3 0.58 -11.21 -7.02
C ILE A 3 -0.32 -12.38 -7.42
N LEU A 4 -1.21 -12.80 -6.53
CA LEU A 4 -2.12 -13.92 -6.78
C LEU A 4 -3.32 -13.51 -7.63
N LYS A 5 -3.81 -12.29 -7.43
CA LYS A 5 -4.99 -11.77 -8.15
C LYS A 5 -5.00 -10.25 -8.15
N VAL A 6 -5.42 -9.66 -9.26
CA VAL A 6 -5.85 -8.25 -9.33
C VAL A 6 -7.26 -8.23 -9.89
N GLN A 7 -8.15 -7.46 -9.27
CA GLN A 7 -9.51 -7.28 -9.76
C GLN A 7 -9.99 -5.86 -9.49
N THR A 8 -10.79 -5.31 -10.41
CA THR A 8 -11.43 -4.01 -10.22
C THR A 8 -12.85 -4.21 -9.68
N LEU A 9 -13.19 -3.51 -8.62
CA LEU A 9 -14.53 -3.41 -8.07
C LEU A 9 -15.17 -2.11 -8.57
N ARG A 10 -16.44 -2.19 -8.99
CA ARG A 10 -17.25 -1.06 -9.47
C ARG A 10 -18.58 -1.04 -8.71
N GLY A 11 -18.93 0.10 -8.14
CA GLY A 11 -20.10 0.28 -7.27
C GLY A 11 -19.82 0.01 -5.78
N PRO A 12 -20.86 0.01 -4.93
CA PRO A 12 -20.73 -0.33 -3.51
C PRO A 12 -20.05 -1.69 -3.33
N ASN A 13 -19.09 -1.75 -2.42
CA ASN A 13 -18.29 -2.96 -2.20
C ASN A 13 -17.91 -3.12 -0.72
N TYR A 14 -17.36 -4.29 -0.38
CA TYR A 14 -16.96 -4.64 0.99
C TYR A 14 -15.95 -3.65 1.61
N TRP A 15 -15.04 -3.09 0.82
CA TRP A 15 -13.97 -2.21 1.31
C TRP A 15 -14.46 -0.80 1.59
N SER A 16 -15.45 -0.34 0.83
CA SER A 16 -16.09 0.93 1.06
C SER A 16 -17.46 1.00 0.40
N ILE A 17 -18.44 1.50 1.16
CA ILE A 17 -19.75 1.87 0.62
C ILE A 17 -19.71 3.22 -0.13
N ARG A 18 -18.69 4.05 0.12
CA ARG A 18 -18.56 5.39 -0.48
C ARG A 18 -17.58 5.41 -1.66
N ARG A 19 -16.55 4.57 -1.65
CA ARG A 19 -15.56 4.47 -2.74
C ARG A 19 -15.97 3.37 -3.70
N HIS A 20 -16.52 3.77 -4.85
CA HIS A 20 -17.11 2.84 -5.81
C HIS A 20 -16.12 2.31 -6.85
N LYS A 21 -14.92 2.86 -6.93
CA LYS A 21 -13.86 2.43 -7.85
C LYS A 21 -12.65 2.01 -7.03
N VAL A 22 -12.49 0.71 -6.84
CA VAL A 22 -11.40 0.12 -6.04
C VAL A 22 -10.70 -0.97 -6.84
N VAL A 23 -9.38 -0.94 -6.90
CA VAL A 23 -8.55 -2.07 -7.30
C VAL A 23 -8.30 -2.91 -6.05
N LEU A 24 -8.66 -4.19 -6.11
CA LEU A 24 -8.34 -5.16 -5.07
C LEU A 24 -7.25 -6.11 -5.55
N MET A 25 -6.11 -6.06 -4.88
CA MET A 25 -4.97 -6.92 -5.13
C MET A 25 -4.85 -7.96 -4.02
N ARG A 26 -4.69 -9.23 -4.37
CA ARG A 26 -4.34 -10.31 -3.44
C ARG A 26 -2.85 -10.64 -3.62
N LEU A 27 -2.11 -10.54 -2.53
CA LEU A 27 -0.66 -10.70 -2.48
C LEU A 27 -0.31 -11.85 -1.56
N ASP A 28 0.56 -12.75 -2.01
CA ASP A 28 1.31 -13.63 -1.13
C ASP A 28 2.66 -12.96 -0.85
N LEU A 29 2.89 -12.54 0.40
CA LEU A 29 4.13 -11.86 0.78
C LEU A 29 5.30 -12.84 0.93
N GLU A 30 5.04 -14.14 1.03
CA GLU A 30 6.03 -15.18 1.30
C GLU A 30 6.88 -14.77 2.53
N ASN A 31 8.22 -14.86 2.44
CA ASN A 31 9.13 -14.52 3.54
C ASN A 31 9.06 -13.04 4.01
N LEU A 32 8.44 -12.15 3.22
CA LEU A 32 8.28 -10.74 3.59
C LEU A 32 7.08 -10.50 4.53
N ALA A 33 6.24 -11.51 4.76
CA ALA A 33 5.08 -11.40 5.65
C ALA A 33 5.48 -11.07 7.10
N GLU A 34 6.66 -11.54 7.55
CA GLU A 34 7.16 -11.35 8.92
C GLU A 34 8.40 -10.43 8.96
N THR A 35 8.81 -9.87 7.83
CA THR A 35 10.02 -9.02 7.74
C THR A 35 9.61 -7.55 7.62
N PRO A 36 9.69 -6.75 8.71
CA PRO A 36 9.45 -5.32 8.64
C PRO A 36 10.54 -4.60 7.84
N SER A 37 10.19 -3.43 7.28
CA SER A 37 11.07 -2.64 6.39
C SER A 37 12.45 -2.32 6.97
N ASN A 38 12.54 -2.04 8.27
CA ASN A 38 13.79 -1.69 8.94
C ASN A 38 14.79 -2.84 9.06
N LEU A 39 14.36 -4.08 8.81
CA LEU A 39 15.24 -5.26 8.76
C LEU A 39 15.74 -5.58 7.35
N ILE A 40 15.28 -4.84 6.33
CA ILE A 40 15.69 -5.03 4.94
C ILE A 40 16.76 -3.98 4.61
N PRO A 41 18.05 -4.36 4.46
CA PRO A 41 19.12 -3.39 4.25
C PRO A 41 18.91 -2.56 2.99
N GLY A 42 19.06 -1.23 3.09
CA GLY A 42 18.95 -0.29 1.97
C GLY A 42 17.53 -0.08 1.44
N PHE A 43 16.52 -0.70 2.05
CA PHE A 43 15.14 -0.61 1.55
C PHE A 43 14.59 0.81 1.60
N TYR A 44 14.81 1.51 2.72
CA TYR A 44 14.33 2.86 2.91
C TYR A 44 14.96 3.82 1.89
N GLU A 45 16.29 3.77 1.77
CA GLU A 45 17.07 4.63 0.88
C GLU A 45 16.65 4.41 -0.57
N GLY A 46 16.58 3.15 -1.00
CA GLY A 46 16.20 2.80 -2.37
C GLY A 46 14.78 3.24 -2.71
N LEU A 47 13.81 3.07 -1.79
CA LEU A 47 12.43 3.45 -2.08
C LEU A 47 12.25 4.98 -2.15
N VAL A 48 12.90 5.73 -1.25
CA VAL A 48 12.84 7.20 -1.24
C VAL A 48 13.55 7.81 -2.45
N GLU A 49 14.64 7.18 -2.92
CA GLU A 49 15.32 7.60 -4.14
C GLU A 49 14.43 7.40 -5.38
N LEU A 50 13.72 6.26 -5.46
CA LEU A 50 12.86 5.92 -6.60
C LEU A 50 11.54 6.71 -6.61
N LEU A 51 10.95 6.96 -5.44
CA LEU A 51 9.65 7.61 -5.28
C LEU A 51 9.73 8.73 -4.22
N PRO A 52 10.42 9.86 -4.54
CA PRO A 52 10.66 10.94 -3.57
C PRO A 52 9.37 11.63 -3.10
N SER A 53 8.31 11.61 -3.91
CA SER A 53 6.99 12.17 -3.60
C SER A 53 6.22 11.40 -2.51
N LEU A 54 6.68 10.19 -2.11
CA LEU A 54 6.14 9.48 -0.94
C LEU A 54 6.22 10.29 0.36
N VAL A 55 7.04 11.35 0.40
CA VAL A 55 7.06 12.32 1.50
C VAL A 55 5.71 13.02 1.69
N GLU A 56 4.86 13.09 0.68
CA GLU A 56 3.51 13.67 0.79
C GLU A 56 2.51 12.71 1.48
N HIS A 57 2.86 11.44 1.66
CA HIS A 57 1.95 10.47 2.25
C HIS A 57 1.87 10.61 3.78
N PHE A 58 0.63 10.71 4.27
CA PHE A 58 0.28 10.71 5.68
C PHE A 58 -0.01 9.28 6.16
N CYS A 59 0.30 8.98 7.41
CA CYS A 59 -0.05 7.71 8.06
C CYS A 59 -0.61 7.99 9.47
N SER A 60 -0.50 7.05 10.42
CA SER A 60 -0.92 7.22 11.81
C SER A 60 -0.42 8.51 12.50
N PRO A 61 0.82 9.00 12.24
CA PRO A 61 1.28 10.26 12.82
C PRO A 61 0.48 11.50 12.36
N GLY A 62 -0.27 11.40 11.25
CA GLY A 62 -1.12 12.49 10.77
C GLY A 62 -0.36 13.72 10.24
N CYS A 63 0.93 13.59 9.95
CA CYS A 63 1.79 14.62 9.38
C CYS A 63 2.34 14.24 8.00
N ARG A 64 2.76 15.26 7.24
CA ARG A 64 3.52 15.09 6.00
C ARG A 64 4.81 14.32 6.32
N GLY A 65 5.12 13.30 5.53
CA GLY A 65 6.26 12.41 5.74
C GLY A 65 6.03 11.32 6.79
N GLY A 66 4.86 11.29 7.44
CA GLY A 66 4.55 10.32 8.49
C GLY A 66 4.61 8.87 8.01
N PHE A 67 4.37 8.60 6.72
CA PHE A 67 4.61 7.28 6.14
C PHE A 67 6.11 6.91 6.11
N LEU A 68 6.97 7.83 5.68
CA LEU A 68 8.41 7.60 5.63
C LEU A 68 9.00 7.39 7.04
N GLU A 69 8.52 8.13 8.04
CA GLU A 69 8.88 7.91 9.44
C GLU A 69 8.54 6.47 9.88
N ARG A 70 7.31 6.01 9.61
CA ARG A 70 6.87 4.63 9.92
C ARG A 70 7.68 3.57 9.17
N MET A 71 8.06 3.83 7.93
CA MET A 71 8.90 2.93 7.16
C MET A 71 10.31 2.82 7.75
N ARG A 72 10.87 3.94 8.26
CA ARG A 72 12.17 3.96 8.93
C ARG A 72 12.13 3.25 10.28
N GLU A 73 11.05 3.41 11.05
CA GLU A 73 10.82 2.70 12.31
C GLU A 73 10.66 1.18 12.11
N GLY A 74 10.05 0.79 10.98
CA GLY A 74 9.72 -0.59 10.66
C GLY A 74 8.21 -0.76 10.47
N THR A 75 7.80 -1.07 9.25
CA THR A 75 6.41 -1.38 8.92
C THR A 75 6.32 -2.58 7.97
N MET A 76 5.12 -3.16 7.86
CA MET A 76 4.91 -4.41 7.14
C MET A 76 4.78 -4.17 5.63
N MET A 77 5.25 -5.12 4.82
CA MET A 77 5.32 -4.97 3.36
C MET A 77 3.95 -4.69 2.72
N GLY A 78 2.86 -5.29 3.23
CA GLY A 78 1.52 -5.00 2.74
C GLY A 78 1.13 -3.51 2.85
N HIS A 79 1.48 -2.87 3.97
CA HIS A 79 1.22 -1.44 4.20
C HIS A 79 2.09 -0.57 3.28
N ILE A 80 3.34 -0.97 3.03
CA ILE A 80 4.23 -0.26 2.09
C ILE A 80 3.65 -0.31 0.67
N ILE A 81 3.17 -1.49 0.24
CA ILE A 81 2.58 -1.67 -1.08
C ILE A 81 1.30 -0.84 -1.26
N GLU A 82 0.49 -0.67 -0.21
CA GLU A 82 -0.67 0.23 -0.24
C GLU A 82 -0.25 1.67 -0.58
N HIS A 83 0.76 2.20 0.13
CA HIS A 83 1.26 3.56 -0.09
C HIS A 83 1.94 3.72 -1.46
N VAL A 84 2.77 2.76 -1.86
CA VAL A 84 3.41 2.76 -3.18
C VAL A 84 2.37 2.72 -4.29
N ALA A 85 1.33 1.90 -4.15
CA ALA A 85 0.28 1.84 -5.16
C ALA A 85 -0.51 3.16 -5.23
N LEU A 86 -0.83 3.79 -4.10
CA LEU A 86 -1.46 5.11 -4.08
C LEU A 86 -0.58 6.18 -4.75
N GLU A 87 0.72 6.19 -4.46
CA GLU A 87 1.68 7.10 -5.09
C GLU A 87 1.73 6.91 -6.61
N LEU A 88 1.77 5.65 -7.07
CA LEU A 88 1.74 5.36 -8.50
C LEU A 88 0.44 5.81 -9.17
N GLN A 89 -0.70 5.78 -8.46
CA GLN A 89 -1.96 6.35 -8.96
C GLN A 89 -1.86 7.87 -9.10
N GLU A 90 -1.31 8.55 -8.10
CA GLU A 90 -1.10 10.00 -8.11
C GLU A 90 -0.19 10.41 -9.28
N LEU A 91 0.95 9.74 -9.45
CA LEU A 91 1.88 9.98 -10.56
C LEU A 91 1.26 9.69 -11.93
N ALA A 92 0.28 8.77 -12.00
CA ALA A 92 -0.51 8.50 -13.19
C ALA A 92 -1.65 9.52 -13.42
N GLY A 93 -1.75 10.56 -12.59
CA GLY A 93 -2.77 11.61 -12.71
C GLY A 93 -4.12 11.25 -12.09
N MET A 94 -4.16 10.27 -11.18
CA MET A 94 -5.37 9.84 -10.48
C MET A 94 -5.28 10.23 -9.00
N PRO A 95 -5.75 11.43 -8.60
CA PRO A 95 -5.62 11.90 -7.24
C PRO A 95 -6.54 11.13 -6.28
N VAL A 96 -5.97 10.16 -5.57
CA VAL A 96 -6.70 9.23 -4.70
C VAL A 96 -5.96 9.04 -3.38
N GLY A 97 -6.72 8.84 -2.31
CA GLY A 97 -6.14 8.69 -0.96
C GLY A 97 -6.69 7.50 -0.17
N PHE A 98 -7.61 6.72 -0.76
CA PHE A 98 -8.18 5.57 -0.07
C PHE A 98 -7.36 4.31 -0.35
N GLY A 99 -6.68 3.84 0.70
CA GLY A 99 -6.02 2.55 0.77
C GLY A 99 -6.49 1.74 1.98
N ARG A 100 -6.54 0.42 1.85
CA ARG A 100 -6.69 -0.53 2.97
C ARG A 100 -5.95 -1.83 2.73
N THR A 101 -5.16 -2.24 3.70
CA THR A 101 -4.48 -3.53 3.73
C THR A 101 -5.05 -4.41 4.85
N ARG A 102 -5.42 -5.65 4.52
CA ARG A 102 -5.86 -6.67 5.48
C ARG A 102 -5.29 -8.02 5.13
N GLU A 103 -4.84 -8.76 6.13
CA GLU A 103 -4.52 -10.18 5.96
C GLU A 103 -5.80 -10.98 5.70
N THR A 104 -5.67 -12.05 4.93
CA THR A 104 -6.77 -13.00 4.69
C THR A 104 -6.78 -14.10 5.75
N ALA A 105 -7.67 -15.09 5.60
CA ALA A 105 -7.63 -16.27 6.46
C ALA A 105 -6.40 -17.17 6.20
N GLU A 106 -5.73 -17.00 5.06
CA GLU A 106 -4.48 -17.68 4.73
C GLU A 106 -3.30 -16.80 5.21
N PRO A 107 -2.48 -17.29 6.17
CA PRO A 107 -1.37 -16.52 6.72
C PRO A 107 -0.38 -16.08 5.64
N GLY A 108 0.12 -14.84 5.74
CA GLY A 108 1.04 -14.26 4.77
C GLY A 108 0.37 -13.81 3.46
N VAL A 109 -0.91 -14.11 3.26
CA VAL A 109 -1.70 -13.64 2.11
C VAL A 109 -2.53 -12.43 2.50
N TYR A 110 -2.31 -11.32 1.81
CA TYR A 110 -2.94 -10.03 2.07
C TYR A 110 -3.84 -9.59 0.93
N GLN A 111 -4.83 -8.79 1.28
CA GLN A 111 -5.63 -8.00 0.37
C GLN A 111 -5.30 -6.52 0.54
N VAL A 112 -4.90 -5.89 -0.57
CA VAL A 112 -4.63 -4.46 -0.66
C VAL A 112 -5.67 -3.83 -1.58
N ALA A 113 -6.49 -2.97 -1.02
CA ALA A 113 -7.56 -2.25 -1.71
C ALA A 113 -7.15 -0.80 -1.91
N ILE A 114 -7.10 -0.33 -3.16
CA ILE A 114 -6.66 1.02 -3.53
C ILE A 114 -7.72 1.66 -4.41
N GLU A 115 -8.07 2.92 -4.16
CA GLU A 115 -9.00 3.68 -5.02
C GLU A 115 -8.38 3.99 -6.39
N TYR A 116 -9.23 4.17 -7.41
CA TYR A 116 -8.80 4.61 -8.74
C TYR A 116 -9.85 5.53 -9.37
N VAL A 117 -9.42 6.32 -10.37
CA VAL A 117 -10.31 7.29 -11.05
C VAL A 117 -10.76 6.77 -12.43
N HIS A 118 -9.84 6.28 -13.27
CA HIS A 118 -10.09 5.92 -14.67
C HIS A 118 -10.12 4.42 -14.91
#